data_AF-A0A445AV75-F1
#
_entry.id   AF-A0A445AV75-F1
#
_cell.length_a   1.000
_cell.length_b   1.000
_cell.length_c   1.000
_cell.angle_alpha   90.00
_cell.angle_beta   90.00
_cell.angle_gamma   90.00
#
_symmetry.space_group_name_H-M   'P 1'
#
loop_
_entity.id
_entity.type
_entity.pdbx_description
1 polymer ?
#
loop_
_entity_poly.entity_id
_entity_poly.type
_entity_poly.pdbx_seq_one_letter_code
_entity_poly.pdbx_strand_id
1 'polypeptide(L)'
;MGMNNRRRGGGRKKRAKLCLAKNANGGGNKTTPSCLEKKLGELQRSIPGSSGMEDMHTLFKSIENYILALEAKVTVLRCLSNFYGV
;
A
#
# COMPACT_ATOMS: atom_id res chain seq x y z
N MET A 1 -8.50 -43.99 -35.86
CA MET A 1 -9.66 -43.20 -35.38
C MET A 1 -9.43 -42.89 -33.90
N GLY A 2 -9.65 -41.64 -33.47
CA GLY A 2 -9.61 -41.26 -32.05
C GLY A 2 -8.94 -39.92 -31.74
N MET A 3 -9.31 -38.85 -32.45
CA MET A 3 -8.98 -37.48 -32.04
C MET A 3 -9.96 -37.07 -30.93
N ASN A 4 -9.48 -36.50 -29.81
CA ASN A 4 -10.36 -35.83 -28.87
C ASN A 4 -9.67 -34.64 -28.17
N ASN A 5 -10.50 -33.66 -27.86
CA ASN A 5 -10.26 -32.23 -28.03
C ASN A 5 -10.33 -31.50 -26.68
N ARG A 6 -9.77 -30.28 -26.64
CA ARG A 6 -10.08 -29.16 -25.73
C ARG A 6 -9.84 -29.36 -24.22
N ARG A 7 -8.88 -28.61 -23.69
CA ARG A 7 -9.09 -27.86 -22.44
C ARG A 7 -8.77 -26.39 -22.66
N ARG A 8 -9.84 -25.60 -22.75
CA ARG A 8 -9.83 -24.14 -22.71
C ARG A 8 -9.23 -23.69 -21.37
N GLY A 9 -8.01 -23.15 -21.40
CA GLY A 9 -7.41 -22.47 -20.25
C GLY A 9 -8.12 -21.13 -20.03
N GLY A 10 -9.16 -21.15 -19.19
CA GLY A 10 -9.90 -19.94 -18.81
C GLY A 10 -8.99 -18.93 -18.13
N GLY A 11 -9.00 -17.69 -18.65
CA GLY A 11 -8.30 -16.55 -18.08
C GLY A 11 -8.69 -16.33 -16.62
N ARG A 12 -7.73 -16.57 -15.72
CA ARG A 12 -7.88 -16.38 -14.28
C ARG A 12 -7.95 -14.88 -13.99
N LYS A 13 -9.15 -14.30 -13.98
CA LYS A 13 -9.40 -12.94 -13.49
C LYS A 13 -8.91 -12.86 -12.04
N LYS A 14 -7.83 -12.10 -11.80
CA LYS A 14 -7.28 -11.82 -10.47
C LYS A 14 -8.31 -11.00 -9.68
N ARG A 15 -9.22 -11.67 -8.97
CA ARG A 15 -10.10 -11.00 -8.00
C ARG A 15 -9.21 -10.47 -6.87
N ALA A 16 -9.31 -9.17 -6.60
CA ALA A 16 -8.68 -8.54 -5.45
C ALA A 16 -9.12 -9.28 -4.19
N LYS A 17 -8.17 -9.91 -3.49
CA LYS A 17 -8.45 -10.54 -2.20
C LYS A 17 -8.58 -9.42 -1.18
N LEU A 18 -9.81 -9.04 -0.87
CA LEU A 18 -10.12 -8.26 0.33
C LEU A 18 -9.70 -9.10 1.54
N CYS A 19 -8.67 -8.67 2.24
CA CYS A 19 -8.15 -9.36 3.42
C CYS A 19 -9.14 -9.19 4.58
N LEU A 20 -10.11 -10.12 4.71
CA LEU A 20 -10.81 -10.32 5.98
C LEU A 20 -9.85 -10.99 6.96
N ALA A 21 -9.61 -10.33 8.09
CA ALA A 21 -8.78 -10.83 9.17
C ALA A 21 -9.40 -12.11 9.76
N LYS A 22 -8.75 -13.26 9.53
CA LYS A 22 -9.08 -14.50 10.23
C LYS A 22 -8.22 -14.53 11.50
N ASN A 23 -8.83 -14.22 12.63
CA ASN A 23 -8.22 -14.40 13.95
C ASN A 23 -7.93 -15.90 14.14
N ALA A 24 -6.67 -16.29 13.94
CA ALA A 24 -6.19 -17.64 14.21
C ALA A 24 -5.25 -17.56 15.41
N ASN A 25 -5.83 -17.73 16.60
CA ASN A 25 -5.10 -18.07 17.81
C ASN A 25 -4.72 -19.55 17.70
N GLY A 26 -3.45 -19.86 17.45
CA GLY A 26 -2.97 -21.23 17.28
C GLY A 26 -1.46 -21.24 17.07
N GLY A 27 -0.73 -21.72 18.08
CA GLY A 27 0.72 -21.58 18.23
C GLY A 27 1.57 -22.08 17.07
N GLY A 28 2.66 -21.33 16.82
CA GLY A 28 3.71 -21.63 15.85
C GLY A 28 4.45 -20.35 15.48
N ASN A 29 5.68 -20.18 15.99
CA ASN A 29 6.52 -18.97 15.99
C ASN A 29 6.97 -18.42 14.62
N LYS A 30 6.04 -18.16 13.69
CA LYS A 30 6.21 -17.23 12.56
C LYS A 30 4.85 -16.60 12.29
N THR A 31 4.48 -15.61 13.09
CA THR A 31 3.31 -14.77 12.83
C THR A 31 3.52 -14.08 11.49
N THR A 32 2.82 -14.53 10.45
CA THR A 32 2.78 -13.79 9.20
C THR A 32 2.24 -12.40 9.51
N PRO A 33 2.92 -11.32 9.08
CA PRO A 33 2.47 -9.98 9.44
C PRO A 33 1.05 -9.77 8.92
N SER A 34 0.23 -9.16 9.77
CA SER A 34 -1.16 -8.86 9.45
C SER A 34 -1.23 -7.98 8.20
N CYS A 35 -2.38 -7.97 7.53
CA CYS A 35 -2.59 -7.09 6.37
C CYS A 35 -2.33 -5.61 6.73
N LEU A 36 -2.68 -5.22 7.96
CA LEU A 36 -2.47 -3.86 8.47
C LEU A 36 -1.00 -3.54 8.67
N GLU A 37 -0.22 -4.45 9.26
CA GLU A 37 1.23 -4.29 9.43
C GLU A 37 1.96 -4.16 8.09
N LYS A 38 1.53 -4.92 7.08
CA LYS A 38 2.08 -4.79 5.71
C LYS A 38 1.79 -3.41 5.12
N LYS A 39 0.55 -2.94 5.21
CA LYS A 39 0.17 -1.60 4.73
C LYS A 39 0.92 -0.49 5.48
N LEU A 40 1.12 -0.66 6.78
CA LEU A 40 1.88 0.29 7.59
C LEU A 40 3.35 0.31 7.19
N GLY A 41 3.96 -0.85 6.95
CA GLY A 41 5.32 -0.94 6.43
C GLY A 41 5.48 -0.35 5.02
N GLU A 42 4.49 -0.53 4.16
CA GLU A 42 4.44 0.15 2.85
C GLU A 42 4.37 1.67 3.00
N LEU A 43 3.53 2.15 3.92
CA LEU A 43 3.36 3.58 4.20
C LEU A 43 4.64 4.20 4.77
N GLN A 44 5.31 3.54 5.72
CA GLN A 44 6.60 3.96 6.25
C GLN A 44 7.65 4.08 5.12
N ARG A 45 7.72 3.10 4.21
CA ARG A 45 8.67 3.18 3.08
C ARG A 45 8.40 4.35 2.11
N SER A 46 7.16 4.83 2.05
CA SER A 46 6.80 5.96 1.19
C SER A 46 7.21 7.33 1.77
N ILE A 47 7.54 7.39 3.06
CA ILE A 47 7.84 8.63 3.76
C ILE A 47 9.36 8.78 3.91
N PRO A 48 9.96 9.81 3.29
CA PRO A 48 11.40 10.06 3.39
C PRO A 48 11.85 10.17 4.84
N GLY A 49 12.94 9.49 5.20
CA GLY A 49 13.55 9.57 6.54
C GLY A 49 12.82 8.81 7.64
N SER A 50 11.71 8.12 7.35
CA SER A 50 10.96 7.35 8.37
C SER A 50 11.37 5.88 8.48
N SER A 51 12.32 5.41 7.66
CA SER A 51 12.80 4.03 7.70
C SER A 51 13.48 3.74 9.04
N GLY A 52 13.01 2.71 9.74
CA GLY A 52 13.55 2.34 11.06
C GLY A 52 12.92 3.08 12.25
N MET A 53 11.89 3.90 12.03
CA MET A 53 11.08 4.41 13.15
C MET A 53 10.30 3.26 13.79
N GLU A 54 10.63 2.96 15.04
CA GLU A 54 9.94 1.96 15.87
C GLU A 54 8.73 2.56 16.60
N ASP A 55 8.79 3.86 16.91
CA ASP A 55 7.69 4.56 17.57
C ASP A 55 6.59 4.94 16.58
N MET A 56 5.42 4.34 16.77
CA MET A 56 4.23 4.57 15.95
C MET A 56 3.72 6.00 16.06
N HIS A 57 3.82 6.63 17.23
CA HIS A 57 3.35 7.99 17.41
C HIS A 57 4.20 8.97 16.58
N THR A 58 5.52 8.84 16.65
CA THR A 58 6.46 9.60 15.81
C THR A 58 6.26 9.33 14.33
N LEU A 59 6.01 8.06 13.94
CA LEU A 59 5.69 7.71 12.56
C LEU A 59 4.45 8.47 12.08
N PHE A 60 3.31 8.36 12.79
CA PHE A 60 2.06 9.04 12.43
C PHE A 60 2.22 10.56 12.30
N LYS A 61 2.94 11.18 13.24
CA LYS A 61 3.26 12.62 13.17
C LYS A 61 4.12 12.96 11.95
N SER A 62 5.08 12.11 11.61
CA SER A 62 5.89 12.28 10.39
C SER A 62 5.04 12.15 9.13
N ILE A 63 4.03 11.26 9.12
CA ILE A 63 3.09 11.11 8.00
C ILE A 63 2.29 12.39 7.80
N GLU A 64 1.70 12.89 8.89
CA GLU A 64 0.90 14.12 8.88
C GLU A 64 1.71 15.30 8.32
N ASN A 65 2.92 15.51 8.85
CA ASN A 65 3.82 16.57 8.36
C ASN A 65 4.16 16.40 6.87
N TYR A 66 4.35 15.16 6.41
CA TYR A 66 4.67 14.90 5.01
C TYR A 66 3.48 15.18 4.09
N ILE A 67 2.25 14.84 4.50
CA ILE A 67 1.03 15.18 3.76
C ILE A 67 0.90 16.69 3.63
N LEU A 68 1.02 17.44 4.72
CA LEU A 68 0.93 18.91 4.71
C LEU A 68 1.98 19.54 3.78
N ALA A 69 3.21 19.01 3.81
CA ALA A 69 4.28 19.49 2.92
C ALA A 69 3.99 19.20 1.43
N LEU A 70 3.39 18.05 1.11
CA LEU A 70 2.96 17.72 -0.24
C LEU A 70 1.83 18.64 -0.72
N GLU A 71 0.83 18.90 0.12
CA GLU A 71 -0.28 19.82 -0.19
C GLU A 71 0.22 21.24 -0.47
N ALA A 72 1.16 21.74 0.34
CA ALA A 72 1.79 23.02 0.10
C ALA A 72 2.53 23.06 -1.25
N LYS A 73 3.32 22.02 -1.58
CA LYS A 73 4.01 21.90 -2.87
C LYS A 73 3.04 21.86 -4.05
N VAL A 74 1.98 21.08 -3.96
CA VAL A 74 0.94 21.00 -5.00
C VAL A 74 0.27 22.35 -5.19
N THR A 75 0.00 23.07 -4.11
CA THR A 75 -0.58 24.42 -4.17
C THR A 75 0.33 25.39 -4.93
N VAL A 76 1.63 25.42 -4.59
CA VAL A 76 2.62 26.25 -5.30
C VAL A 76 2.69 25.88 -6.77
N LEU A 77 2.80 24.58 -7.09
CA LEU A 77 2.86 24.11 -8.47
C LEU A 77 1.60 24.49 -9.25
N ARG A 78 0.43 24.42 -8.63
CA ARG A 78 -0.83 24.84 -9.24
C ARG A 78 -0.85 26.35 -9.51
N CYS A 79 -0.38 27.16 -8.57
CA CYS A 79 -0.24 28.61 -8.79
C CYS A 79 0.70 28.92 -9.95
N LEU A 80 1.83 28.21 -10.05
CA LEU A 80 2.78 28.37 -11.16
C LEU A 80 2.15 27.92 -12.49
N SER A 81 1.47 26.77 -12.52
CA SER A 81 0.76 26.27 -13.71
C SER A 81 -0.23 27.30 -14.23
N ASN A 82 -1.07 27.85 -13.32
CA ASN A 82 -2.02 28.89 -13.64
C ASN A 82 -1.33 30.18 -14.15
N PHE A 83 -0.19 30.56 -13.57
CA PHE A 83 0.57 31.74 -13.98
C PHE A 83 1.15 31.59 -15.40
N TYR A 84 1.65 30.40 -15.74
CA TYR A 84 2.25 30.11 -17.04
C TYR A 84 1.25 29.56 -18.08
N GLY A 85 -0.03 29.39 -17.72
CA GLY A 85 -1.08 28.94 -18.64
C GLY A 85 -0.99 27.47 -19.06
N VAL A 86 -0.38 26.62 -18.23
CA VAL A 86 -0.33 25.16 -18.38
C VAL A 86 -1.42 24.52 -17.53
#